data_AF-A0A7X1PBH0-F1
#
_entry.id   AF-A0A7X1PBH0-F1
#
_cell.length_a   1.000
_cell.length_b   1.000
_cell.length_c   1.000
_cell.angle_alpha   90.00
_cell.angle_beta   90.00
_cell.angle_gamma   90.00
#
_symmetry.space_group_name_H-M   'P 1'
#
loop_
_entity.id
_entity.type
_entity.pdbx_description
1 polymer ?
#
loop_
_entity_poly.entity_id
_entity_poly.type
_entity_poly.pdbx_seq_one_letter_code
_entity_poly.pdbx_strand_id
1 'polypeptide(L)'
;MPVYEFACNACKSKVSIFVRSFNSPVDPVCDRCSSTDLRRLISKVAILRPPADANALNKQALFDGVDYNDPRSIAQWTRNLHSQLGDEIGPEMDETLERFERGEGSADDFLPPEHDHGSDFGGGDDD
;
A
#
# COMPACT_ATOMS: atom_id res chain seq x y z
N MET A 1 -33.47 5.86 7.46
CA MET A 1 -34.29 5.42 6.30
C MET A 1 -33.36 5.35 5.09
N PRO A 2 -33.08 4.15 4.56
CA PRO A 2 -32.09 3.98 3.49
C PRO A 2 -32.66 4.42 2.13
N VAL A 3 -31.82 5.11 1.35
CA VAL A 3 -32.03 5.33 -0.08
C VAL A 3 -31.27 4.23 -0.82
N TYR A 4 -31.95 3.51 -1.72
CA TYR A 4 -31.31 2.53 -2.58
C TYR A 4 -31.24 3.03 -4.01
N GLU A 5 -30.12 2.75 -4.67
CA GLU A 5 -29.91 3.08 -6.07
C GLU A 5 -30.14 1.84 -6.93
N PHE A 6 -30.75 2.02 -8.10
CA PHE A 6 -31.04 0.97 -9.06
C PHE A 6 -30.62 1.42 -10.47
N ALA A 7 -30.22 0.47 -11.31
CA ALA A 7 -30.03 0.64 -12.74
C ALA A 7 -31.10 -0.17 -13.49
N CYS A 8 -31.83 0.47 -14.40
CA CYS A 8 -32.75 -0.24 -15.27
C CYS A 8 -31.99 -0.94 -16.40
N ASN A 9 -32.28 -2.22 -16.63
CA ASN A 9 -31.62 -3.00 -17.69
C ASN A 9 -32.11 -2.61 -19.09
N ALA A 10 -33.35 -2.10 -19.21
CA ALA A 10 -33.95 -1.70 -20.49
C ALA A 10 -33.42 -0.35 -21.01
N CYS A 11 -33.44 0.70 -20.18
CA CYS A 11 -33.07 2.06 -20.61
C CYS A 11 -31.73 2.56 -20.03
N LYS A 12 -31.04 1.73 -19.24
CA LYS A 12 -29.76 2.05 -18.56
C LYS A 12 -29.79 3.29 -17.66
N SER A 13 -30.97 3.81 -17.34
CA SER A 13 -31.13 4.97 -16.46
C SER A 13 -30.95 4.57 -14.99
N LYS A 14 -30.35 5.46 -14.20
CA LYS A 14 -30.20 5.32 -12.74
C LYS A 14 -31.46 5.86 -12.05
N VAL A 15 -31.98 5.12 -11.08
CA VAL A 15 -33.17 5.48 -10.29
C VAL A 15 -32.83 5.35 -8.81
N SER A 16 -33.16 6.37 -8.02
CA SER A 16 -33.00 6.38 -6.57
C SER A 16 -34.35 6.20 -5.89
N ILE A 17 -34.53 5.13 -5.13
CA ILE A 17 -35.79 4.80 -4.47
C ILE A 17 -35.62 4.95 -2.96
N PHE A 18 -36.48 5.78 -2.38
CA PHE A 18 -36.55 5.95 -0.94
C PHE A 18 -37.40 4.84 -0.31
N VAL A 19 -36.80 4.06 0.58
CA VAL A 19 -37.49 2.96 1.25
C VAL A 19 -37.81 3.34 2.68
N ARG A 20 -39.10 3.33 3.02
CA ARG A 20 -39.61 3.74 4.34
C ARG A 20 -39.21 2.78 5.46
N SER A 21 -39.07 1.48 5.18
CA SER A 21 -38.70 0.44 6.15
C SER A 21 -37.85 -0.64 5.51
N PHE A 22 -36.86 -1.16 6.24
CA PHE A 22 -35.91 -2.16 5.73
C PHE A 22 -36.59 -3.46 5.25
N ASN A 23 -37.78 -3.76 5.79
CA ASN A 23 -38.51 -5.01 5.52
C ASN A 23 -39.71 -4.83 4.58
N SER A 24 -39.87 -3.66 3.96
CA SER A 24 -40.94 -3.47 2.98
C SER A 24 -40.53 -4.11 1.65
N PRO A 25 -41.39 -4.91 1.00
CA PRO A 25 -41.19 -5.23 -0.41
C PRO A 25 -41.14 -3.92 -1.18
N VAL A 26 -40.09 -3.76 -1.99
CA VAL A 26 -39.92 -2.63 -2.90
C VAL A 26 -40.11 -3.23 -4.28
N ASP A 27 -41.15 -2.78 -4.98
CA ASP A 27 -41.36 -3.08 -6.39
C ASP A 27 -40.78 -1.90 -7.18
N PRO A 28 -39.47 -1.91 -7.52
CA PRO A 28 -38.87 -0.81 -8.24
C PRO A 28 -39.47 -0.77 -9.66
N VAL A 29 -39.92 0.40 -10.07
CA VAL A 29 -40.35 0.67 -11.46
C VAL A 29 -39.48 1.79 -11.99
N CYS A 30 -39.06 1.67 -13.24
CA CYS A 30 -38.26 2.71 -13.87
C CYS A 30 -39.15 3.92 -14.27
N ASP A 31 -38.82 5.12 -13.80
CA ASP A 31 -39.54 6.37 -14.14
C ASP A 31 -39.45 6.76 -15.63
N ARG A 32 -38.55 6.12 -16.40
CA ARG A 32 -38.30 6.47 -17.82
C ARG A 32 -38.97 5.52 -18.80
N CYS A 33 -39.04 4.24 -18.49
CA CYS A 33 -39.54 3.21 -19.40
C CYS A 33 -40.57 2.26 -18.78
N SER A 34 -40.94 2.48 -17.51
CA SER A 34 -41.89 1.68 -16.75
C SER A 34 -41.55 0.18 -16.65
N SER A 35 -40.31 -0.20 -16.97
CA SER A 35 -39.83 -1.57 -16.77
C SER A 35 -39.65 -1.87 -15.29
N THR A 36 -39.94 -3.12 -14.90
CA THR A 36 -39.69 -3.70 -13.57
C THR A 36 -38.34 -4.42 -13.50
N ASP A 37 -37.61 -4.52 -14.62
CA ASP A 37 -36.30 -5.14 -14.68
C ASP A 37 -35.21 -4.13 -14.26
N LEU A 38 -35.02 -4.00 -12.94
CA LEU A 38 -34.01 -3.16 -12.33
C LEU A 38 -33.02 -3.98 -11.48
N ARG A 39 -31.74 -3.63 -11.61
CA ARG A 39 -30.65 -4.17 -10.78
C ARG A 39 -30.30 -3.16 -9.68
N ARG A 40 -30.25 -3.61 -8.43
CA ARG A 40 -29.76 -2.77 -7.32
C ARG A 40 -28.27 -2.45 -7.51
N LEU A 41 -27.92 -1.18 -7.41
CA LEU A 41 -26.56 -0.69 -7.40
C LEU A 41 -26.06 -0.60 -5.95
N ILE A 42 -24.83 -1.05 -5.75
CA ILE A 42 -24.10 -0.87 -4.50
C ILE A 42 -23.04 0.19 -4.79
N SER A 43 -22.97 1.22 -3.95
CA SER A 43 -21.96 2.27 -4.11
C SER A 43 -20.56 1.70 -4.01
N LYS A 44 -19.62 2.22 -4.82
CA LYS A 44 -18.21 1.89 -4.67
C LYS A 44 -17.70 2.54 -3.39
N VAL A 45 -17.28 1.73 -2.44
CA VAL A 45 -16.59 2.21 -1.24
C VAL A 45 -15.08 2.23 -1.49
N ALA A 46 -14.42 3.31 -1.08
CA ALA A 46 -12.97 3.36 -1.02
C ALA A 46 -12.54 2.94 0.40
N ILE A 47 -11.68 1.93 0.50
CA ILE A 47 -11.06 1.54 1.77
C ILE A 47 -9.72 2.26 1.86
N LEU A 48 -9.62 3.23 2.77
CA LEU A 48 -8.33 3.84 3.11
C LEU A 48 -7.55 2.83 3.94
N ARG A 49 -6.40 2.37 3.42
CA ARG A 49 -5.47 1.54 4.18
C ARG A 49 -4.71 2.46 5.16
N PRO A 50 -4.70 2.16 6.46
CA PRO A 50 -3.80 2.85 7.38
C PRO A 50 -2.34 2.56 6.99
N PRO A 51 -1.37 3.42 7.38
CA PRO A 51 0.04 3.12 7.23
C PRO A 51 0.34 1.73 7.83
N ALA A 52 1.21 0.96 7.17
CA ALA A 52 1.49 -0.41 7.56
C ALA A 52 1.99 -0.44 9.01
N ASP A 53 1.32 -1.20 9.88
CA ASP A 53 1.81 -1.43 11.23
C ASP A 53 3.02 -2.36 11.14
N ALA A 54 4.21 -1.83 11.45
CA ALA A 54 5.46 -2.57 11.39
C ALA A 54 5.45 -3.85 12.24
N ASN A 55 4.59 -3.94 13.27
CA ASN A 55 4.42 -5.14 14.09
C ASN A 55 3.46 -6.17 13.48
N ALA A 56 2.57 -5.76 12.58
CA ALA A 56 1.68 -6.64 11.82
C ALA A 56 2.30 -7.10 10.49
N LEU A 57 3.44 -6.51 10.10
CA LEU A 57 4.20 -6.96 8.94
C LEU A 57 4.69 -8.40 9.16
N ASN A 58 4.22 -9.31 8.32
CA ASN A 58 4.81 -10.64 8.25
C ASN A 58 6.20 -10.52 7.62
N LYS A 59 7.22 -10.43 8.47
CA LYS A 59 8.63 -10.33 8.06
C LYS A 59 9.02 -11.48 7.13
N GLN A 60 8.46 -12.68 7.30
CA GLN A 60 8.71 -13.82 6.42
C GLN A 60 8.24 -13.54 4.99
N ALA A 61 7.04 -12.95 4.83
CA ALA A 61 6.48 -12.63 3.52
C ALA A 61 7.24 -11.51 2.79
N LEU A 62 7.96 -10.65 3.52
CA LEU A 62 8.83 -9.63 2.91
C LEU A 62 10.08 -10.25 2.28
N PHE A 63 10.57 -11.38 2.80
CA PHE A 63 11.78 -12.05 2.30
C PHE A 63 11.50 -13.17 1.29
N ASP A 64 10.28 -13.70 1.25
CA ASP A 64 9.92 -14.91 0.48
C ASP A 64 10.05 -14.77 -1.05
N GLY A 65 10.27 -13.55 -1.56
CA GLY A 65 10.40 -13.25 -3.00
C GLY A 65 11.68 -12.54 -3.40
N VAL A 66 12.67 -12.43 -2.51
CA VAL A 66 13.92 -11.70 -2.79
C VAL A 66 14.96 -12.66 -3.34
N ASP A 67 15.43 -12.43 -4.56
CA ASP A 67 16.62 -13.09 -5.07
C ASP A 67 17.88 -12.37 -4.56
N TYR A 68 18.56 -12.98 -3.60
CA TYR A 68 19.79 -12.45 -3.01
C TYR A 68 20.99 -12.43 -3.99
N ASN A 69 20.86 -13.08 -5.15
CA ASN A 69 21.91 -13.07 -6.17
C ASN A 69 21.69 -11.97 -7.21
N ASP A 70 20.54 -11.29 -7.19
CA ASP A 70 20.21 -10.22 -8.12
C ASP A 70 20.20 -8.86 -7.41
N PRO A 71 21.13 -7.94 -7.74
CA PRO A 71 21.18 -6.61 -7.14
C PRO A 71 19.87 -5.83 -7.31
N ARG A 72 19.12 -6.06 -8.40
CA ARG A 72 17.84 -5.37 -8.63
C ARG A 72 16.76 -5.83 -7.65
N SER A 73 16.74 -7.12 -7.36
CA SER A 73 15.83 -7.73 -6.39
C SER A 73 16.08 -7.20 -4.98
N ILE A 74 17.35 -7.00 -4.62
CA ILE A 74 17.74 -6.39 -3.34
C ILE A 74 17.27 -4.92 -3.26
N ALA A 75 17.47 -4.11 -4.31
CA ALA A 75 17.02 -2.73 -4.32
C ALA A 75 15.50 -2.59 -4.18
N GLN A 76 14.74 -3.40 -4.92
CA GLN A 76 13.28 -3.38 -4.86
C GLN A 76 12.78 -3.78 -3.47
N TRP A 77 13.42 -4.76 -2.84
CA TRP A 77 13.11 -5.17 -1.47
C TRP A 77 13.39 -4.05 -0.47
N THR A 78 14.58 -3.42 -0.52
CA THR A 78 14.98 -2.35 0.39
C THR A 78 14.03 -1.14 0.27
N ARG A 79 13.65 -0.75 -0.96
CA ARG A 79 12.71 0.35 -1.20
C ARG A 79 11.31 0.05 -0.64
N ASN A 80 10.83 -1.18 -0.82
CA ASN A 80 9.54 -1.61 -0.27
C ASN A 80 9.57 -1.68 1.26
N LEU A 81 10.63 -2.23 1.85
CA LEU A 81 10.84 -2.30 3.28
C LEU A 81 10.79 -0.89 3.89
N HIS A 82 11.57 0.03 3.34
CA HIS A 82 11.67 1.39 3.84
C HIS A 82 10.34 2.16 3.73
N SER A 83 9.64 2.04 2.59
CA SER A 83 8.32 2.67 2.41
C SER A 83 7.27 2.22 3.43
N GLN A 84 7.44 1.02 4.01
CA GLN A 84 6.56 0.48 5.04
C GLN A 84 7.01 0.84 6.47
N LEU A 85 8.29 1.10 6.69
CA LEU A 85 8.85 1.55 7.98
C LEU A 85 8.64 3.05 8.21
N GLY A 86 8.38 3.83 7.15
CA GLY A 86 7.92 5.21 7.27
C GLY A 86 9.02 6.24 7.52
N ASP A 87 10.28 5.81 7.56
CA ASP A 87 11.41 6.70 7.34
C ASP A 87 11.44 7.10 5.85
N GLU A 88 12.04 8.25 5.52
CA GLU A 88 12.29 8.67 4.13
C GLU A 88 13.73 8.33 3.77
N ILE A 89 13.94 7.75 2.57
CA ILE A 89 15.26 7.23 2.18
C ILE A 89 16.16 8.44 2.05
N GLY A 90 17.20 8.51 2.88
CA GLY A 90 18.20 9.57 2.79
C GLY A 90 18.78 9.65 1.37
N PRO A 91 19.19 10.84 0.90
CA PRO A 91 19.70 11.01 -0.46
C PRO A 91 20.88 10.08 -0.76
N GLU A 92 21.69 9.69 0.23
CA GLU A 92 22.76 8.71 0.06
C GLU A 92 22.24 7.30 -0.28
N MET A 93 21.13 6.87 0.31
CA MET A 93 20.56 5.55 0.05
C MET A 93 19.75 5.51 -1.26
N ASP A 94 19.22 6.65 -1.72
CA ASP A 94 18.53 6.69 -3.00
C ASP A 94 19.52 6.50 -4.17
N GLU A 95 20.69 7.14 -4.08
CA GLU A 95 21.79 6.96 -5.05
C GLU A 95 22.29 5.50 -5.10
N THR A 96 22.45 4.86 -3.95
CA THR A 96 22.86 3.44 -3.90
C THR A 96 21.78 2.56 -4.53
N LEU A 97 20.51 2.74 -4.19
CA LEU A 97 19.40 1.97 -4.77
C LEU A 97 19.33 2.11 -6.29
N GLU A 98 19.50 3.32 -6.83
CA GLU A 98 19.54 3.52 -8.27
C GLU A 98 20.69 2.76 -8.95
N ARG A 99 21.87 2.68 -8.32
CA ARG A 99 23.00 1.88 -8.85
C ARG A 99 22.67 0.38 -8.85
N PHE A 100 22.02 -0.11 -7.80
CA PHE A 100 21.54 -1.50 -7.76
C PHE A 100 20.45 -1.79 -8.80
N GLU A 101 19.54 -0.84 -9.06
CA GLU A 101 18.53 -0.96 -10.12
C GLU A 101 19.16 -1.04 -11.52
N ARG A 102 20.26 -0.32 -11.76
CA ARG A 102 21.05 -0.45 -13.00
C ARG A 102 21.77 -1.80 -13.10
N GLY A 103 21.99 -2.50 -11.97
CA GLY A 103 22.70 -3.77 -11.89
C GLY A 103 24.21 -3.60 -11.65
N GLU A 104 24.63 -2.41 -11.23
CA GLU A 104 26.02 -2.03 -10.99
C GLU A 104 26.35 -1.96 -9.49
N GLY A 105 25.39 -2.32 -8.63
CA GLY A 105 25.53 -2.29 -7.17
C GLY A 105 26.18 -3.55 -6.61
N SER A 106 26.95 -3.36 -5.54
CA SER A 106 27.60 -4.41 -4.76
C SER A 106 27.22 -4.29 -3.28
N ALA A 107 27.22 -5.39 -2.53
CA ALA A 107 26.82 -5.35 -1.12
C ALA A 107 27.61 -4.32 -0.27
N ASP A 108 28.86 -4.04 -0.66
CA ASP A 108 29.74 -3.04 -0.05
C ASP A 108 29.17 -1.61 -0.09
N ASP A 109 28.33 -1.32 -1.08
CA ASP A 109 27.71 -0.01 -1.26
C ASP A 109 26.64 0.33 -0.20
N PHE A 110 26.14 -0.67 0.53
CA PHE A 110 25.21 -0.48 1.65
C PHE A 110 25.94 -0.36 2.99
N LEU A 111 27.25 -0.63 3.05
CA LEU A 111 28.01 -0.35 4.25
C LEU A 111 28.21 1.16 4.37
N PRO A 112 27.95 1.75 5.55
CA PRO A 112 28.34 3.13 5.79
C PRO A 112 29.85 3.25 5.57
N PRO A 113 30.35 4.40 5.09
CA PRO A 113 31.79 4.64 5.08
C PRO A 113 32.29 4.39 6.49
N GLU A 114 33.31 3.55 6.61
CA GLU A 114 34.01 3.25 7.84
C GLU A 114 34.49 4.57 8.46
N HIS A 115 33.64 5.15 9.31
CA HIS A 115 34.05 6.19 10.22
C HIS A 115 35.05 5.54 11.14
N ASP A 116 36.31 5.95 11.00
CA ASP A 116 37.34 5.77 12.01
C ASP A 116 36.74 6.18 13.36
N HIS A 117 36.29 5.20 14.15
CA HIS A 117 36.10 5.39 15.58
C HIS A 117 37.52 5.48 16.13
N GLY A 118 38.10 6.67 15.95
CA GLY A 118 39.36 7.07 16.55
C GLY A 118 39.31 6.68 18.01
N SER A 119 40.23 5.80 18.37
CA SER A 119 40.44 5.30 19.72
C SER A 119 40.56 6.44 20.72
N ASP A 120 39.49 6.73 21.46
CA ASP A 120 39.52 7.47 22.72
C ASP A 120 39.30 6.49 23.89
N PHE A 121 40.20 5.52 24.01
CA PHE A 121 40.49 4.93 25.31
C PHE A 121 41.73 5.64 25.84
N GLY A 122 41.55 6.90 26.27
CA GLY A 122 42.54 7.62 27.04
C GLY A 122 42.85 6.84 28.31
N GLY A 123 44.07 6.31 28.38
CA GLY A 123 44.63 5.67 29.56
C GLY A 123 44.54 6.61 30.75
N GLY A 124 43.81 6.18 31.78
CA GLY A 124 43.96 6.72 33.12
C GLY A 124 45.22 6.10 33.73
N ASP A 125 46.37 6.69 33.45
CA ASP A 125 47.61 6.44 34.18
C ASP A 125 47.53 7.12 35.56
N ASP A 126 48.07 6.41 36.55
CA ASP A 126 48.11 6.64 37.99
C ASP A 126 48.78 7.97 38.46
N ASP A 127 48.23 8.59 39.52
CA ASP A 127 48.86 8.99 40.83
C ASP A 127 47.95 9.94 41.66
#